data_AF-A0A5Q4E652-F1
#
_entry.id   AF-A0A5Q4E652-F1
#
_cell.length_a   1.000
_cell.length_b   1.000
_cell.length_c   1.000
_cell.angle_alpha   90.00
_cell.angle_beta   90.00
_cell.angle_gamma   90.00
#
_symmetry.space_group_name_H-M   'P 1'
#
loop_
_entity.id
_entity.type
_entity.pdbx_description
1 polymer ?
#
loop_
_entity_poly.entity_id
_entity_poly.type
_entity_poly.pdbx_seq_one_letter_code
_entity_poly.pdbx_strand_id
1 'polypeptide(L)'
;MAIIALKAWYLEAYEPVRELEKRPHDLRLSKNSLLKSALRADFLDDSAEVKQSAWFQRYLGGETVEFYVEGSGGYAIANIDLISHEIYFTKVEVMAHLEPIIYFCYQPEYGESGEALHQTLTDAVENLNKKARVALTLEVSHRLSDGPARLNSALTRKIRQSLLFVADGTPITSVEGSTTLLVPSPHVCVEMGYALQAKPADQILLAQMNRPDLPGQYPFDLPAQNRLSFKTKADLAKQLPQALQQHLARFNL
;
A
#
# COMPACT_ATOMS: atom_id res chain seq x y z
N MET A 1 24.53 -33.85 2.58
CA MET A 1 24.21 -32.59 3.28
C MET A 1 22.74 -32.30 3.03
N ALA A 2 21.92 -32.09 4.07
CA ALA A 2 20.47 -31.93 3.88
C ALA A 2 20.16 -30.65 3.10
N ILE A 3 19.41 -30.76 2.01
CA ILE A 3 18.92 -29.61 1.25
C ILE A 3 17.79 -28.98 2.06
N ILE A 4 17.97 -27.73 2.49
CA ILE A 4 16.90 -26.96 3.11
C ILE A 4 16.17 -26.25 1.98
N ALA A 5 14.90 -26.60 1.76
CA ALA A 5 14.05 -25.96 0.76
C ALA A 5 13.38 -24.71 1.35
N LEU A 6 13.43 -23.61 0.62
CA LEU A 6 12.59 -22.43 0.85
C LEU A 6 11.37 -22.53 -0.05
N LYS A 7 10.22 -22.10 0.46
CA LYS A 7 8.99 -21.98 -0.33
C LYS A 7 8.94 -20.64 -1.04
N ALA A 8 8.41 -20.63 -2.26
CA ALA A 8 8.15 -19.43 -3.02
C ALA A 8 6.72 -19.46 -3.60
N TRP A 9 6.06 -18.31 -3.51
CA TRP A 9 4.67 -18.09 -3.90
C TRP A 9 4.62 -17.07 -5.04
N TYR A 10 4.17 -17.50 -6.21
CA TYR A 10 3.88 -16.66 -7.36
C TYR A 10 2.81 -15.60 -7.04
N LEU A 11 3.08 -14.34 -7.40
CA LEU A 11 2.20 -13.22 -7.15
C LEU A 11 1.49 -12.83 -8.44
N GLU A 12 0.32 -13.43 -8.70
CA GLU A 12 -0.52 -13.06 -9.84
C GLU A 12 -1.26 -11.73 -9.62
N ALA A 13 -1.73 -11.52 -8.39
CA ALA A 13 -2.41 -10.31 -7.94
C ALA A 13 -1.94 -9.99 -6.51
N TYR A 14 -2.25 -8.79 -6.01
CA TYR A 14 -1.93 -8.46 -4.63
C TYR A 14 -2.63 -9.43 -3.68
N GLU A 15 -1.85 -9.98 -2.77
CA GLU A 15 -2.34 -10.79 -1.67
C GLU A 15 -1.42 -10.56 -0.46
N PRO A 16 -1.95 -10.34 0.75
CA PRO A 16 -1.12 -10.18 1.93
C PRO A 16 -0.28 -11.43 2.19
N VAL A 17 0.97 -11.28 2.66
CA VAL A 17 1.86 -12.40 3.01
C VAL A 17 1.17 -13.43 3.92
N ARG A 18 0.35 -12.97 4.88
CA ARG A 18 -0.38 -13.85 5.81
C ARG A 18 -1.41 -14.76 5.13
N GLU A 19 -1.98 -14.33 4.02
CA GLU A 19 -2.91 -15.14 3.23
C GLU A 19 -2.15 -16.01 2.23
N LEU A 20 -1.10 -15.46 1.60
CA LEU A 20 -0.20 -16.20 0.72
C LEU A 20 0.43 -17.44 1.39
N GLU A 21 0.86 -17.32 2.65
CA GLU A 21 1.50 -18.46 3.34
C GLU A 21 0.51 -19.60 3.67
N LYS A 22 -0.80 -19.38 3.53
CA LYS A 22 -1.83 -20.42 3.72
C LYS A 22 -2.04 -21.29 2.48
N ARG A 23 -1.73 -20.78 1.28
CA ARG A 23 -1.85 -21.56 0.03
C ARG A 23 -0.61 -22.44 -0.19
N PRO A 24 -0.74 -23.52 -0.98
CA PRO A 24 0.42 -24.25 -1.47
C PRO A 24 1.41 -23.31 -2.16
N HIS A 25 2.69 -23.58 -1.98
CA HIS A 25 3.77 -22.87 -2.68
C HIS A 25 3.82 -23.34 -4.14
N ASP A 26 4.30 -22.48 -5.04
CA ASP A 26 4.39 -22.80 -6.48
C ASP A 26 5.79 -23.25 -6.89
N LEU A 27 6.79 -22.97 -6.05
CA LEU A 27 8.18 -23.30 -6.33
C LEU A 27 8.94 -23.52 -5.02
N ARG A 28 9.87 -24.46 -5.03
CA ARG A 28 10.84 -24.73 -3.97
C ARG A 28 12.23 -24.35 -4.44
N LEU A 29 12.92 -23.60 -3.60
CA LEU A 29 14.27 -23.11 -3.88
C LEU A 29 15.27 -23.69 -2.88
N SER A 30 16.47 -24.03 -3.33
CA SER A 30 17.55 -24.44 -2.45
C SER A 30 18.05 -23.25 -1.62
N LYS A 31 17.85 -23.27 -0.29
CA LYS A 31 18.36 -22.22 0.63
C LYS A 31 19.87 -22.03 0.50
N ASN A 32 20.60 -23.10 0.20
CA ASN A 32 22.05 -23.08 0.08
C ASN A 32 22.54 -22.37 -1.19
N SER A 33 21.66 -22.16 -2.16
CA SER A 33 21.95 -21.54 -3.46
C SER A 33 21.51 -20.07 -3.50
N LEU A 34 20.38 -19.74 -2.85
CA LEU A 34 19.84 -18.39 -2.78
C LEU A 34 20.92 -17.45 -2.20
N LEU A 35 21.34 -16.46 -2.99
CA LEU A 35 22.27 -15.38 -2.61
C LEU A 35 23.78 -15.68 -2.67
N LYS A 36 24.24 -16.83 -3.20
CA LYS A 36 25.70 -17.08 -3.27
C LYS A 36 26.42 -16.33 -4.41
N SER A 37 25.71 -15.87 -5.43
CA SER A 37 26.18 -14.91 -6.44
C SER A 37 25.01 -14.43 -7.29
N ALA A 38 24.79 -13.11 -7.35
CA ALA A 38 23.84 -12.50 -8.28
C ALA A 38 22.36 -12.96 -8.17
N LEU A 39 21.84 -13.21 -6.95
CA LEU A 39 20.43 -13.58 -6.74
C LEU A 39 19.98 -14.84 -7.52
N ARG A 40 20.93 -15.72 -7.85
CA ARG A 40 20.66 -17.04 -8.41
C ARG A 40 20.18 -18.00 -7.30
N ALA A 41 19.28 -18.91 -7.65
CA ALA A 41 18.93 -20.08 -6.85
C ALA A 41 18.73 -21.31 -7.74
N ASP A 42 18.94 -22.48 -7.17
CA ASP A 42 18.57 -23.74 -7.80
C ASP A 42 17.12 -24.04 -7.38
N PHE A 43 16.23 -24.29 -8.33
CA PHE A 43 14.87 -24.74 -8.03
C PHE A 43 14.84 -26.27 -7.91
N LEU A 44 13.97 -26.77 -7.03
CA LEU A 44 13.96 -28.18 -6.60
C LEU A 44 12.83 -29.01 -7.24
N ASP A 45 11.91 -28.35 -7.94
CA ASP A 45 10.77 -28.97 -8.60
C ASP A 45 11.15 -29.55 -9.97
N ASP A 46 10.34 -30.50 -10.44
CA ASP A 46 10.61 -31.16 -11.72
C ASP A 46 10.47 -30.17 -12.88
N SER A 47 11.42 -30.19 -13.82
CA SER A 47 11.42 -29.28 -14.96
C SER A 47 10.18 -29.37 -15.85
N ALA A 48 9.52 -30.55 -15.94
CA ALA A 48 8.28 -30.69 -16.68
C ALA A 48 7.09 -30.07 -15.93
N GLU A 49 7.06 -30.15 -14.60
CA GLU A 49 6.07 -29.46 -13.76
C GLU A 49 6.23 -27.94 -13.87
N VAL A 50 7.46 -27.44 -13.77
CA VAL A 50 7.77 -26.01 -13.95
C VAL A 50 7.30 -25.53 -15.32
N LYS A 51 7.56 -26.29 -16.40
CA LYS A 51 7.09 -25.94 -17.75
C LYS A 51 5.59 -25.82 -17.86
N GLN A 52 4.83 -26.61 -17.11
CA GLN A 52 3.36 -26.60 -17.16
C GLN A 52 2.74 -25.52 -16.27
N SER A 53 3.51 -24.90 -15.38
CA SER A 53 3.02 -23.89 -14.47
C SER A 53 2.56 -22.61 -15.18
N ALA A 54 1.50 -21.99 -14.67
CA ALA A 54 0.96 -20.75 -15.23
C ALA A 54 1.99 -19.60 -15.18
N TRP A 55 2.76 -19.49 -14.09
CA TRP A 55 3.78 -18.45 -13.95
C TRP A 55 4.90 -18.60 -14.99
N PHE A 56 5.29 -19.83 -15.33
CA PHE A 56 6.33 -20.06 -16.34
C PHE A 56 5.83 -19.74 -17.74
N GLN A 57 4.57 -20.03 -18.05
CA GLN A 57 3.96 -19.65 -19.33
C GLN A 57 3.89 -18.12 -19.49
N ARG A 58 3.57 -17.39 -18.41
CA ARG A 58 3.60 -15.92 -18.40
C ARG A 58 5.01 -15.37 -18.57
N TYR A 59 6.01 -15.99 -17.93
CA TYR A 59 7.42 -15.66 -18.13
C TYR A 59 7.83 -15.83 -19.61
N LEU A 60 7.46 -16.94 -20.25
CA LEU A 60 7.70 -17.14 -21.70
C LEU A 60 6.96 -16.12 -22.57
N GLY A 61 5.81 -15.64 -22.11
CA GLY A 61 5.06 -14.53 -22.74
C GLY A 61 5.75 -13.16 -22.61
N GLY A 62 6.86 -13.06 -21.89
CA GLY A 62 7.60 -11.82 -21.66
C GLY A 62 7.04 -10.97 -20.52
N GLU A 63 6.11 -11.51 -19.72
CA GLU A 63 5.57 -10.81 -18.55
C GLU A 63 6.57 -10.80 -17.39
N THR A 64 6.48 -9.76 -16.55
CA THR A 64 7.22 -9.74 -15.28
C THR A 64 6.54 -10.69 -14.31
N VAL A 65 7.27 -11.72 -13.87
CA VAL A 65 6.77 -12.74 -12.95
C VAL A 65 7.40 -12.54 -11.58
N GLU A 66 6.57 -12.24 -10.59
CA GLU A 66 6.99 -11.95 -9.23
C GLU A 66 6.69 -13.11 -8.28
N PHE A 67 7.56 -13.30 -7.30
CA PHE A 67 7.45 -14.27 -6.24
C PHE A 67 7.70 -13.62 -4.88
N TYR A 68 6.92 -14.01 -3.89
CA TYR A 68 7.31 -13.88 -2.49
C TYR A 68 8.08 -15.14 -2.09
N VAL A 69 9.31 -14.97 -1.59
CA VAL A 69 10.16 -16.06 -1.09
C VAL A 69 10.16 -16.04 0.44
N GLU A 70 9.87 -17.20 1.04
CA GLU A 70 9.72 -17.41 2.49
C GLU A 70 10.83 -16.72 3.30
N GLY A 71 10.45 -15.74 4.10
CA GLY A 71 11.37 -15.01 4.99
C GLY A 71 12.40 -14.10 4.31
N SER A 72 12.38 -13.99 2.98
CA SER A 72 13.38 -13.24 2.20
C SER A 72 12.79 -12.00 1.50
N GLY A 73 11.52 -12.05 1.11
CA GLY A 73 10.79 -10.94 0.49
C GLY A 73 10.46 -11.17 -0.97
N GLY A 74 10.27 -10.07 -1.71
CA GLY A 74 9.83 -10.05 -3.10
C GLY A 74 10.95 -10.16 -4.12
N TYR A 75 10.72 -10.94 -5.17
CA TYR A 75 11.68 -11.17 -6.26
C TYR A 75 10.95 -11.30 -7.59
N ALA A 76 11.50 -10.70 -8.65
CA ALA A 76 11.05 -10.92 -10.01
C ALA A 76 12.01 -11.89 -10.74
N ILE A 77 11.47 -12.77 -11.58
CA ILE A 77 12.30 -13.65 -12.41
C ILE A 77 13.01 -12.80 -13.46
N ALA A 78 14.34 -12.85 -13.45
CA ALA A 78 15.18 -12.26 -14.48
C ALA A 78 15.50 -13.27 -15.58
N ASN A 79 15.81 -14.51 -15.21
CA ASN A 79 16.07 -15.60 -16.15
C ASN A 79 15.81 -16.96 -15.50
N ILE A 80 15.62 -17.99 -16.31
CA ILE A 80 15.50 -19.37 -15.85
C ILE A 80 16.15 -20.34 -16.85
N ASP A 81 16.98 -21.24 -16.34
CA ASP A 81 17.58 -22.34 -17.09
C ASP A 81 17.05 -23.67 -16.54
N LEU A 82 16.16 -24.29 -17.33
CA LEU A 82 15.56 -25.57 -16.98
C LEU A 82 16.53 -26.75 -17.10
N ILE A 83 17.59 -26.64 -17.90
CA ILE A 83 18.57 -27.73 -18.05
C ILE A 83 19.41 -27.82 -16.77
N SER A 84 19.87 -26.66 -16.29
CA SER A 84 20.72 -26.56 -15.09
C SER A 84 19.92 -26.51 -13.79
N HIS A 85 18.58 -26.46 -13.85
CA HIS A 85 17.68 -26.23 -12.72
C HIS A 85 17.97 -24.92 -11.96
N GLU A 86 18.34 -23.87 -12.70
CA GLU A 86 18.71 -22.58 -12.14
C GLU A 86 17.64 -21.53 -12.45
N ILE A 87 17.39 -20.65 -11.49
CA ILE A 87 16.57 -19.46 -11.64
C ILE A 87 17.34 -18.24 -11.13
N TYR A 88 17.20 -17.13 -11.83
CA TYR A 88 17.88 -15.87 -11.57
C TYR A 88 16.83 -14.83 -11.21
N PHE A 89 17.00 -14.17 -10.08
CA PHE A 89 16.05 -13.18 -9.60
C PHE A 89 16.61 -11.76 -9.63
N THR A 90 15.72 -10.78 -9.66
CA THR A 90 15.99 -9.39 -9.24
C THR A 90 15.16 -9.09 -8.01
N LYS A 91 15.76 -8.48 -6.99
CA LYS A 91 15.02 -8.08 -5.79
C LYS A 91 14.11 -6.91 -6.14
N VAL A 92 12.82 -7.05 -5.84
CA VAL A 92 11.81 -6.03 -6.11
C VAL A 92 10.95 -5.81 -4.87
N GLU A 93 10.40 -4.62 -4.74
CA GLU A 93 9.46 -4.30 -3.68
C GLU A 93 8.06 -4.79 -4.08
N VAL A 94 7.72 -6.01 -3.66
CA VAL A 94 6.39 -6.57 -3.91
C VAL A 94 5.37 -6.04 -2.92
N MET A 95 4.12 -5.90 -3.36
CA MET A 95 3.04 -5.34 -2.53
C MET A 95 2.57 -6.27 -1.41
N ALA A 96 2.99 -7.54 -1.40
CA ALA A 96 2.53 -8.54 -0.44
C ALA A 96 2.80 -8.17 1.04
N HIS A 97 3.77 -7.30 1.30
CA HIS A 97 4.08 -6.80 2.64
C HIS A 97 3.05 -5.79 3.19
N LEU A 98 2.18 -5.27 2.31
CA LEU A 98 1.08 -4.38 2.65
C LEU A 98 -0.10 -5.20 3.19
N GLU A 99 -0.73 -4.67 4.22
CA GLU A 99 -1.96 -5.20 4.82
C GLU A 99 -3.17 -4.51 4.15
N PRO A 100 -4.33 -5.18 4.03
CA PRO A 100 -5.51 -4.66 3.34
C PRO A 100 -6.23 -3.60 4.17
N ILE A 101 -5.52 -2.52 4.47
CA ILE A 101 -5.91 -1.45 5.38
C ILE A 101 -5.96 -0.15 4.58
N ILE A 102 -7.05 0.60 4.74
CA ILE A 102 -7.08 2.03 4.48
C ILE A 102 -6.83 2.73 5.81
N TYR A 103 -5.74 3.48 5.91
CA TYR A 103 -5.40 4.21 7.12
C TYR A 103 -5.93 5.64 7.03
N PHE A 104 -6.75 6.07 7.99
CA PHE A 104 -7.33 7.40 8.04
C PHE A 104 -6.71 8.28 9.13
N CYS A 105 -5.95 9.27 8.70
CA CYS A 105 -5.43 10.36 9.50
C CYS A 105 -6.45 11.50 9.56
N TYR A 106 -7.15 11.63 10.68
CA TYR A 106 -8.20 12.64 10.87
C TYR A 106 -7.72 13.79 11.77
N GLN A 107 -8.51 14.86 11.80
CA GLN A 107 -8.33 15.98 12.72
C GLN A 107 -9.61 16.28 13.53
N PRO A 108 -9.52 16.58 14.84
CA PRO A 108 -10.66 17.03 15.64
C PRO A 108 -10.96 18.53 15.55
N GLU A 109 -10.00 19.35 15.11
CA GLU A 109 -10.09 20.81 15.16
C GLU A 109 -11.17 21.39 14.21
N TYR A 110 -11.52 20.64 13.15
CA TYR A 110 -12.61 20.96 12.25
C TYR A 110 -13.52 19.73 12.06
N GLY A 111 -14.35 19.47 13.08
CA GLY A 111 -15.14 18.25 13.21
C GLY A 111 -16.05 17.92 12.02
N GLU A 112 -16.61 18.92 11.35
CA GLU A 112 -17.48 18.71 10.17
C GLU A 112 -16.76 17.94 9.05
N SER A 113 -15.51 18.28 8.75
CA SER A 113 -14.71 17.57 7.75
C SER A 113 -14.38 16.15 8.23
N GLY A 114 -13.90 16.02 9.48
CA GLY A 114 -13.48 14.75 10.04
C GLY A 114 -14.61 13.72 10.08
N GLU A 115 -15.81 14.13 10.53
CA GLU A 115 -17.01 13.29 10.57
C GLU A 115 -17.50 12.93 9.17
N ALA A 116 -17.51 13.88 8.23
CA ALA A 116 -17.91 13.63 6.85
C ALA A 116 -16.97 12.62 6.17
N LEU A 117 -15.66 12.76 6.34
CA LEU A 117 -14.65 11.85 5.81
C LEU A 117 -14.73 10.48 6.45
N HIS A 118 -14.80 10.40 7.78
CA HIS A 118 -14.90 9.13 8.49
C HIS A 118 -16.11 8.32 8.01
N GLN A 119 -17.31 8.92 8.03
CA GLN A 119 -18.52 8.23 7.60
C GLN A 119 -18.45 7.78 6.14
N THR A 120 -17.99 8.67 5.24
CA THR A 120 -17.95 8.34 3.81
C THR A 120 -16.90 7.27 3.52
N LEU A 121 -15.77 7.27 4.22
CA LEU A 121 -14.77 6.20 4.14
C LEU A 121 -15.33 4.87 4.63
N THR A 122 -16.03 4.86 5.76
CA THR A 122 -16.70 3.66 6.29
C THR A 122 -17.66 3.08 5.26
N ASP A 123 -18.59 3.91 4.74
CA ASP A 123 -19.58 3.48 3.74
C ASP A 123 -18.91 2.99 2.45
N ALA A 124 -17.83 3.64 2.01
CA ALA A 124 -17.11 3.25 0.81
C ALA A 124 -16.39 1.91 0.98
N VAL A 125 -15.72 1.69 2.12
CA VAL A 125 -15.05 0.42 2.44
C VAL A 125 -16.05 -0.73 2.51
N GLU A 126 -17.19 -0.53 3.17
CA GLU A 126 -18.27 -1.53 3.20
C GLU A 126 -18.77 -1.89 1.80
N ASN A 127 -18.92 -0.88 0.93
CA ASN A 127 -19.36 -1.11 -0.44
C ASN A 127 -18.31 -1.82 -1.31
N LEU A 128 -17.03 -1.48 -1.15
CA LEU A 128 -15.92 -2.16 -1.85
C LEU A 128 -15.84 -3.63 -1.44
N ASN A 129 -15.97 -3.91 -0.14
CA ASN A 129 -15.92 -5.28 0.41
C ASN A 129 -17.02 -6.22 -0.08
N LYS A 130 -18.13 -5.70 -0.63
CA LYS A 130 -19.19 -6.54 -1.23
C LYS A 130 -18.71 -7.33 -2.45
N LYS A 131 -17.64 -6.87 -3.11
CA LYS A 131 -17.12 -7.46 -4.36
C LYS A 131 -15.63 -7.80 -4.29
N ALA A 132 -14.93 -7.36 -3.25
CA ALA A 132 -13.51 -7.60 -3.09
C ALA A 132 -13.24 -9.08 -2.75
N ARG A 133 -12.25 -9.67 -3.43
CA ARG A 133 -11.59 -10.92 -3.05
C ARG A 133 -10.85 -10.78 -1.73
N VAL A 134 -10.23 -9.62 -1.47
CA VAL A 134 -9.54 -9.32 -0.19
C VAL A 134 -10.30 -8.24 0.58
N ALA A 135 -10.80 -8.58 1.76
CA ALA A 135 -11.54 -7.65 2.60
C ALA A 135 -10.65 -6.52 3.13
N LEU A 136 -11.05 -5.28 2.86
CA LEU A 136 -10.45 -4.06 3.37
C LEU A 136 -10.93 -3.74 4.77
N THR A 137 -10.04 -3.20 5.59
CA THR A 137 -10.40 -2.60 6.88
C THR A 137 -10.06 -1.11 6.90
N LEU A 138 -10.92 -0.32 7.53
CA LEU A 138 -10.64 1.09 7.83
C LEU A 138 -9.98 1.17 9.21
N GLU A 139 -8.76 1.65 9.26
CA GLU A 139 -8.09 1.95 10.54
C GLU A 139 -7.93 3.45 10.71
N VAL A 140 -8.45 3.97 11.82
CA VAL A 140 -8.35 5.40 12.15
C VAL A 140 -7.10 5.63 13.00
N SER A 141 -6.45 6.79 12.85
CA SER A 141 -5.33 7.15 13.73
C SER A 141 -5.76 7.10 15.21
N HIS A 142 -5.01 6.36 16.03
CA HIS A 142 -5.26 6.25 17.46
C HIS A 142 -4.32 7.21 18.19
N ARG A 143 -4.88 8.32 18.70
CA ARG A 143 -4.14 9.31 19.48
C ARG A 143 -3.90 8.73 20.88
N LEU A 144 -2.76 8.05 21.06
CA LEU A 144 -2.36 7.49 22.35
C LEU A 144 -2.08 8.63 23.34
N SER A 145 -3.06 8.96 24.18
CA SER A 145 -2.99 9.90 25.32
C SER A 145 -2.58 11.34 24.97
N ASP A 146 -2.80 12.29 25.89
CA ASP A 146 -2.50 13.74 25.77
C ASP A 146 -0.99 14.10 25.61
N GLY A 147 -0.19 13.21 25.04
CA GLY A 147 1.25 13.34 24.89
C GLY A 147 1.69 13.58 23.44
N PRO A 148 2.95 14.00 23.23
CA PRO A 148 3.51 14.22 21.91
C PRO A 148 3.54 12.93 21.07
N ALA A 149 3.35 13.09 19.76
CA ALA A 149 3.37 11.98 18.81
C ALA A 149 4.71 11.23 18.84
N ARG A 150 4.66 9.89 18.96
CA ARG A 150 5.84 9.02 18.92
C ARG A 150 6.01 8.42 17.52
N LEU A 151 7.10 8.78 16.85
CA LEU A 151 7.40 8.31 15.48
C LEU A 151 7.76 6.81 15.41
N ASN A 152 8.33 6.22 16.47
CA ASN A 152 8.63 4.78 16.51
C ASN A 152 7.50 3.96 17.18
N SER A 153 6.26 4.21 16.76
CA SER A 153 5.08 3.56 17.33
C SER A 153 4.44 2.59 16.35
N ALA A 154 3.50 1.78 16.85
CA ALA A 154 2.65 0.94 16.00
C ALA A 154 1.92 1.75 14.90
N LEU A 155 1.73 3.06 15.09
CA LEU A 155 1.07 3.95 14.12
C LEU A 155 1.88 4.09 12.82
N THR A 156 3.19 4.37 12.91
CA THR A 156 4.02 4.52 11.69
C THR A 156 4.17 3.21 10.94
N ARG A 157 4.19 2.08 11.65
CA ARG A 157 4.08 0.76 11.02
C ARG A 157 2.77 0.60 10.24
N LYS A 158 1.62 0.99 10.81
CA LYS A 158 0.31 0.93 10.13
C LYS A 158 0.25 1.84 8.91
N ILE A 159 0.77 3.06 9.00
CA ILE A 159 0.87 3.96 7.84
C ILE A 159 1.65 3.28 6.72
N ARG A 160 2.87 2.81 7.00
CA ARG A 160 3.73 2.16 5.99
C ARG A 160 3.05 0.92 5.37
N GLN A 161 2.46 0.06 6.19
CA GLN A 161 1.86 -1.20 5.75
C GLN A 161 0.45 -1.06 5.14
N SER A 162 -0.24 0.06 5.29
CA SER A 162 -1.56 0.26 4.68
C SER A 162 -1.51 0.26 3.16
N LEU A 163 -2.58 -0.18 2.48
CA LEU A 163 -2.72 -0.06 1.03
C LEU A 163 -2.83 1.41 0.60
N LEU A 164 -3.59 2.19 1.38
CA LEU A 164 -3.86 3.58 1.10
C LEU A 164 -3.86 4.37 2.41
N PHE A 165 -3.08 5.45 2.42
CA PHE A 165 -3.13 6.46 3.48
C PHE A 165 -4.04 7.60 3.03
N VAL A 166 -5.05 7.92 3.84
CA VAL A 166 -5.98 9.03 3.61
C VAL A 166 -5.83 10.03 4.75
N ALA A 167 -5.62 11.30 4.42
CA ALA A 167 -5.51 12.37 5.42
C ALA A 167 -6.57 13.45 5.22
N ASP A 168 -7.12 13.95 6.34
CA ASP A 168 -7.92 15.17 6.38
C ASP A 168 -6.99 16.41 6.41
N GLY A 169 -6.80 17.02 5.25
CA GLY A 169 -5.99 18.21 5.05
C GLY A 169 -6.72 19.53 5.25
N THR A 170 -7.95 19.53 5.77
CA THR A 170 -8.73 20.76 5.94
C THR A 170 -7.96 21.74 6.83
N PRO A 171 -7.83 23.02 6.47
CA PRO A 171 -7.04 23.94 7.26
C PRO A 171 -7.76 24.34 8.55
N ILE A 172 -7.01 24.38 9.65
CA ILE A 172 -7.50 24.84 10.96
C ILE A 172 -7.34 26.35 11.11
N THR A 173 -6.31 26.91 10.49
CA THR A 173 -6.00 28.35 10.49
C THR A 173 -5.15 28.72 9.27
N SER A 174 -4.78 29.98 9.18
CA SER A 174 -3.83 30.50 8.18
C SER A 174 -2.81 31.43 8.83
N VAL A 175 -1.63 31.51 8.23
CA VAL A 175 -0.58 32.47 8.58
C VAL A 175 -0.45 33.47 7.44
N GLU A 176 -0.59 34.75 7.77
CA GLU A 176 -0.38 35.85 6.82
C GLU A 176 1.11 36.10 6.60
N GLY A 177 1.48 36.34 5.34
CA GLY A 177 2.84 36.63 4.90
C GLY A 177 2.81 37.27 3.51
N SER A 178 3.87 37.09 2.71
CA SER A 178 3.83 37.45 1.28
C SER A 178 2.77 36.67 0.50
N THR A 179 2.46 35.45 0.97
CA THR A 179 1.34 34.61 0.53
C THR A 179 0.67 34.03 1.77
N THR A 180 -0.66 34.02 1.83
CA THR A 180 -1.40 33.37 2.93
C THR A 180 -1.18 31.85 2.88
N LEU A 181 -0.59 31.30 3.94
CA LEU A 181 -0.32 29.88 4.06
C LEU A 181 -1.38 29.22 4.95
N LEU A 182 -2.01 28.19 4.43
CA LEU A 182 -2.96 27.38 5.17
C LEU A 182 -2.23 26.42 6.11
N VAL A 183 -2.75 26.28 7.32
CA VAL A 183 -2.17 25.43 8.36
C VAL A 183 -3.17 24.31 8.68
N PRO A 184 -2.89 23.06 8.27
CA PRO A 184 -3.60 21.87 8.73
C PRO A 184 -3.29 21.56 10.20
N SER A 185 -4.00 20.58 10.78
CA SER A 185 -3.66 20.08 12.12
C SER A 185 -2.19 19.62 12.19
N PRO A 186 -1.42 20.01 13.22
CA PRO A 186 -0.05 19.54 13.41
C PRO A 186 0.08 18.02 13.44
N HIS A 187 -0.94 17.32 13.94
CA HIS A 187 -1.01 15.86 13.96
C HIS A 187 -1.04 15.29 12.54
N VAL A 188 -1.89 15.88 11.68
CA VAL A 188 -1.97 15.52 10.27
C VAL A 188 -0.65 15.82 9.57
N CYS A 189 0.00 16.95 9.87
CA CYS A 189 1.30 17.29 9.30
C CYS A 189 2.38 16.25 9.62
N VAL A 190 2.42 15.73 10.85
CA VAL A 190 3.39 14.69 11.24
C VAL A 190 3.13 13.38 10.51
N GLU A 191 1.89 12.89 10.49
CA GLU A 191 1.56 11.62 9.84
C GLU A 191 1.66 11.72 8.31
N MET A 192 1.23 12.84 7.72
CA MET A 192 1.39 13.11 6.29
C MET A 192 2.86 13.19 5.90
N GLY A 193 3.69 13.91 6.67
CA GLY A 193 5.13 13.98 6.41
C GLY A 193 5.79 12.60 6.45
N TYR A 194 5.40 11.73 7.39
CA TYR A 194 5.85 10.35 7.42
C TYR A 194 5.32 9.54 6.21
N ALA A 195 4.05 9.68 5.85
CA ALA A 195 3.45 8.98 4.71
C ALA A 195 4.16 9.34 3.39
N LEU A 196 4.43 10.63 3.15
CA LEU A 196 5.16 11.12 1.98
C LEU A 196 6.58 10.55 1.88
N GLN A 197 7.21 10.25 3.01
CA GLN A 197 8.55 9.65 3.07
C GLN A 197 8.52 8.13 2.92
N ALA A 198 7.50 7.48 3.46
CA ALA A 198 7.46 6.02 3.62
C ALA A 198 6.61 5.29 2.57
N LYS A 199 5.81 6.00 1.77
CA LYS A 199 4.90 5.42 0.78
C LYS A 199 5.08 6.06 -0.59
N PRO A 200 4.89 5.28 -1.67
CA PRO A 200 4.67 5.83 -3.01
C PRO A 200 3.52 6.85 -3.01
N ALA A 201 3.66 7.90 -3.82
CA ALA A 201 2.66 8.97 -3.89
C ALA A 201 1.26 8.42 -4.22
N ASP A 202 1.14 7.46 -5.14
CA ASP A 202 -0.13 6.84 -5.55
C ASP A 202 -0.82 6.02 -4.43
N GLN A 203 -0.19 5.85 -3.27
CA GLN A 203 -0.81 5.27 -2.07
C GLN A 203 -1.16 6.33 -1.01
N ILE A 204 -1.24 7.60 -1.40
CA ILE A 204 -1.56 8.73 -0.53
C ILE A 204 -2.70 9.53 -1.15
N LEU A 205 -3.76 9.76 -0.38
CA LEU A 205 -4.89 10.61 -0.73
C LEU A 205 -5.04 11.71 0.33
N LEU A 206 -4.90 12.96 -0.09
CA LEU A 206 -5.18 14.13 0.74
C LEU A 206 -6.60 14.63 0.44
N ALA A 207 -7.51 14.42 1.37
CA ALA A 207 -8.88 14.91 1.28
C ALA A 207 -9.05 16.18 2.10
N GLN A 208 -9.71 17.20 1.56
CA GLN A 208 -9.85 18.49 2.22
C GLN A 208 -11.20 19.12 1.95
N MET A 209 -11.82 19.64 2.99
CA MET A 209 -13.00 20.47 2.88
C MET A 209 -12.58 21.89 2.50
N ASN A 210 -13.22 22.44 1.46
CA ASN A 210 -12.98 23.81 1.06
C ASN A 210 -13.50 24.76 2.15
N ARG A 211 -12.65 25.66 2.62
CA ARG A 211 -12.97 26.71 3.59
C ARG A 211 -12.93 28.08 2.92
N PRO A 212 -14.06 28.62 2.43
CA PRO A 212 -14.10 29.93 1.77
C PRO A 212 -13.62 31.08 2.65
N ASP A 213 -13.72 30.90 3.97
CA ASP A 213 -13.26 31.81 5.01
C ASP A 213 -11.73 31.79 5.20
N LEU A 214 -11.04 30.76 4.70
CA LEU A 214 -9.57 30.62 4.76
C LEU A 214 -9.00 30.43 3.34
N PRO A 215 -8.85 31.51 2.54
CA PRO A 215 -8.17 31.43 1.26
C PRO A 215 -6.65 31.35 1.46
N GLY A 216 -5.95 30.53 0.68
CA GLY A 216 -4.50 30.45 0.74
C GLY A 216 -3.91 29.27 0.01
N GLN A 217 -2.61 29.07 0.20
CA GLN A 217 -1.86 27.94 -0.35
C GLN A 217 -1.67 26.85 0.70
N TYR A 218 -1.87 25.60 0.30
CA TYR A 218 -1.65 24.43 1.15
C TYR A 218 -0.18 24.08 1.28
N PRO A 219 0.25 23.47 2.41
CA PRO A 219 1.66 23.18 2.66
C PRO A 219 2.14 21.86 2.04
N PHE A 220 1.25 21.05 1.46
CA PHE A 220 1.59 19.76 0.86
C PHE A 220 1.59 19.84 -0.66
N ASP A 221 2.71 19.43 -1.27
CA ASP A 221 2.82 19.25 -2.71
C ASP A 221 2.51 17.79 -3.06
N LEU A 222 1.35 17.58 -3.68
CA LEU A 222 0.87 16.27 -4.13
C LEU A 222 0.33 16.38 -5.56
N PRO A 223 0.49 15.33 -6.38
CA PRO A 223 -0.16 15.25 -7.69
C PRO A 223 -1.66 15.51 -7.58
N ALA A 224 -2.25 16.14 -8.61
CA ALA A 224 -3.66 16.52 -8.59
C ALA A 224 -4.60 15.33 -8.31
N GLN A 225 -4.30 14.15 -8.85
CA GLN A 225 -5.08 12.92 -8.64
C GLN A 225 -5.07 12.41 -7.19
N ASN A 226 -4.08 12.82 -6.39
CA ASN A 226 -3.93 12.45 -4.99
C ASN A 226 -4.56 13.47 -4.04
N ARG A 227 -5.27 14.47 -4.58
CA ARG A 227 -5.94 15.51 -3.83
C ARG A 227 -7.42 15.49 -4.13
N LEU A 228 -8.24 15.41 -3.09
CA LEU A 228 -9.69 15.47 -3.18
C LEU A 228 -10.18 16.69 -2.41
N SER A 229 -10.71 17.69 -3.12
CA SER A 229 -11.31 18.87 -2.51
C SER A 229 -12.83 18.79 -2.61
N PHE A 230 -13.53 18.91 -1.48
CA PHE A 230 -14.99 18.82 -1.43
C PHE A 230 -15.59 20.02 -0.71
N LYS A 231 -16.84 20.39 -1.05
CA LYS A 231 -17.55 21.48 -0.37
C LYS A 231 -18.58 21.00 0.64
N THR A 232 -19.17 19.84 0.39
CA THR A 232 -20.26 19.29 1.19
C THR A 232 -20.11 17.78 1.31
N LYS A 233 -20.76 17.20 2.32
CA LYS A 233 -20.83 15.74 2.48
C LYS A 233 -21.40 15.02 1.24
N ALA A 234 -22.39 15.62 0.57
CA ALA A 234 -23.00 15.04 -0.64
C ALA A 234 -22.03 15.03 -1.83
N ASP A 235 -21.15 16.03 -1.91
CA ASP A 235 -20.09 16.11 -2.92
C ASP A 235 -19.01 15.05 -2.65
N LEU A 236 -18.56 14.96 -1.39
CA LEU A 236 -17.62 13.95 -0.93
C LEU A 236 -18.10 12.52 -1.21
N ALA A 237 -19.38 12.23 -0.95
CA ALA A 237 -19.99 10.93 -1.19
C ALA A 237 -19.98 10.49 -2.67
N LYS A 238 -19.86 11.43 -3.61
CA LYS A 238 -19.74 11.14 -5.04
C LYS A 238 -18.28 10.95 -5.46
N GLN A 239 -17.39 11.81 -4.97
CA GLN A 239 -16.00 11.85 -5.42
C GLN A 239 -15.13 10.80 -4.73
N LEU A 240 -15.30 10.60 -3.42
CA LEU A 240 -14.41 9.74 -2.63
C LEU A 240 -14.42 8.28 -3.10
N PRO A 241 -15.57 7.63 -3.37
CA PRO A 241 -15.57 6.26 -3.87
C PRO A 241 -14.81 6.10 -5.19
N GLN A 242 -14.89 7.09 -6.09
CA GLN A 242 -14.17 7.07 -7.36
C GLN A 242 -12.66 7.20 -7.15
N ALA A 243 -12.22 8.11 -6.27
CA ALA A 243 -10.82 8.27 -5.91
C ALA A 243 -10.27 6.98 -5.27
N LEU A 244 -10.99 6.38 -4.32
CA LEU A 244 -10.60 5.11 -3.70
C LEU A 244 -10.45 4.00 -4.74
N GLN A 245 -11.40 3.86 -5.68
CA GLN A 245 -11.30 2.88 -6.75
C GLN A 245 -10.05 3.08 -7.62
N GLN A 246 -9.74 4.33 -7.97
CA GLN A 246 -8.54 4.64 -8.76
C GLN A 246 -7.25 4.28 -8.02
N HIS A 247 -7.13 4.69 -6.76
CA HIS A 247 -5.95 4.40 -5.93
C HIS A 247 -5.79 2.90 -5.63
N LEU A 248 -6.90 2.17 -5.49
CA LEU A 248 -6.88 0.75 -5.15
C LEU A 248 -6.85 -0.18 -6.37
N ALA A 249 -7.05 0.33 -7.58
CA ALA A 249 -7.12 -0.47 -8.81
C ALA A 249 -5.89 -1.36 -9.02
N ARG A 250 -4.69 -0.85 -8.68
CA ARG A 250 -3.42 -1.59 -8.79
C ARG A 250 -3.36 -2.87 -7.95
N PHE A 251 -4.18 -2.97 -6.89
CA PHE A 251 -4.21 -4.14 -6.03
C PHE A 251 -5.19 -5.21 -6.50
N ASN A 252 -6.03 -4.93 -7.50
CA ASN A 252 -7.00 -5.89 -8.06
C ASN A 252 -7.74 -6.67 -6.95
N LEU A 253 -8.36 -5.89 -6.05
CA LEU A 253 -8.93 -6.34 -4.78
C LEU A 253 -10.16 -7.22 -4.95
#